data_AF-A0A536X813-F1
#
_entry.id   AF-A0A536X813-F1
#
_cell.length_a   1.000
_cell.length_b   1.000
_cell.length_c   1.000
_cell.angle_alpha   90.00
_cell.angle_beta   90.00
_cell.angle_gamma   90.00
#
_symmetry.space_group_name_H-M   'P 1'
#
loop_
_entity.id
_entity.type
_entity.pdbx_description
1 polymer ?
#
loop_
_entity_poly.entity_id
_entity_poly.type
_entity_poly.pdbx_seq_one_letter_code
_entity_poly.pdbx_strand_id
1 'polypeptide(L)' 'MATDEHEQNSSDEMSGLVEELEKAEAYEQRLRQFIVDARDELARGNTAKALSMLNAAINYIDCAADVVTGKEAGSSP' A
#
# COMPACT_ATOMS: atom_id res chain seq x y z
N MET A 1 -22.24 -17.67 -28.20
CA MET A 1 -22.59 -16.54 -27.31
C MET A 1 -22.18 -16.84 -25.86
N ALA A 2 -21.09 -17.59 -25.64
CA ALA A 2 -20.58 -17.96 -24.31
C ALA A 2 -19.08 -17.61 -24.15
N THR A 3 -18.48 -17.02 -25.19
CA THR A 3 -17.08 -16.59 -25.21
C THR A 3 -16.92 -15.18 -24.68
N ASP A 4 -17.89 -14.29 -24.93
CA ASP A 4 -17.88 -12.90 -24.43
C ASP A 4 -17.91 -12.78 -22.90
N GLU A 5 -18.71 -13.61 -22.20
CA GLU A 5 -18.83 -13.51 -20.74
C GLU A 5 -17.56 -13.94 -19.99
N HIS A 6 -16.79 -14.89 -20.55
CA HIS A 6 -15.55 -15.37 -19.96
C HIS A 6 -14.37 -14.40 -20.21
N GLU A 7 -14.38 -13.68 -21.34
CA GLU A 7 -13.39 -12.63 -21.63
C GLU A 7 -13.66 -11.34 -20.82
N GLN A 8 -14.93 -10.98 -20.61
CA GLN A 8 -15.30 -9.85 -19.76
C GLN A 8 -14.92 -10.05 -18.29
N ASN A 9 -15.21 -11.24 -17.73
CA ASN A 9 -14.86 -11.56 -16.35
C ASN A 9 -13.33 -11.50 -16.10
N SER A 10 -12.54 -12.03 -17.04
CA SER A 10 -11.07 -11.97 -16.98
C SER A 10 -10.52 -10.53 -17.03
N SER A 11 -11.16 -9.64 -17.82
CA SER A 11 -10.77 -8.23 -17.91
C SER A 11 -11.09 -7.45 -16.63
N ASP A 12 -12.21 -7.75 -15.97
CA ASP A 12 -12.63 -7.11 -14.73
C ASP A 12 -11.76 -7.57 -13.54
N GLU A 13 -11.43 -8.87 -13.48
CA GLU A 13 -10.48 -9.40 -12.50
C GLU A 13 -9.07 -8.80 -12.68
N MET A 14 -8.59 -8.71 -13.92
CA MET A 14 -7.30 -8.07 -14.24
C MET A 14 -7.28 -6.60 -13.82
N SER A 15 -8.38 -5.88 -14.03
CA SER A 15 -8.49 -4.46 -13.64
C SER A 15 -8.44 -4.30 -12.12
N GLY A 16 -9.11 -5.18 -11.37
CA GLY A 16 -9.02 -5.22 -9.92
C GLY A 16 -7.61 -5.48 -9.40
N LEU A 17 -6.89 -6.44 -10.01
CA LEU A 17 -5.49 -6.74 -9.69
C LEU A 17 -4.56 -5.55 -9.96
N VAL A 18 -4.77 -4.82 -11.05
CA VAL A 18 -3.98 -3.61 -11.36
C VAL A 18 -4.22 -2.52 -10.30
N GLU A 19 -5.47 -2.29 -9.92
CA GLU A 19 -5.78 -1.30 -8.87
C GLU A 19 -5.18 -1.67 -7.51
N GLU A 20 -5.18 -2.95 -7.14
CA GLU A 20 -4.54 -3.42 -5.91
C GLU A 20 -3.02 -3.21 -5.94
N LEU A 21 -2.38 -3.49 -7.08
CA LEU A 21 -0.95 -3.25 -7.28
C LEU A 21 -0.60 -1.76 -7.22
N GLU A 22 -1.40 -0.89 -7.84
CA GLU A 22 -1.19 0.56 -7.76
C GLU A 22 -1.33 1.09 -6.34
N LYS A 23 -2.32 0.59 -5.57
CA LYS A 23 -2.48 0.94 -4.14
C LYS A 23 -1.28 0.47 -3.32
N ALA A 24 -0.78 -0.74 -3.58
CA ALA A 24 0.40 -1.28 -2.92
C ALA A 24 1.66 -0.46 -3.24
N GLU A 25 1.86 -0.08 -4.50
CA GLU A 25 2.98 0.76 -4.91
C GLU A 25 2.94 2.14 -4.26
N ALA A 26 1.78 2.80 -4.29
CA ALA A 26 1.60 4.10 -3.65
C ALA A 26 1.87 4.03 -2.14
N TYR A 27 1.45 2.94 -1.50
CA TYR A 27 1.72 2.68 -0.09
C TYR A 27 3.23 2.51 0.19
N GLU A 28 3.94 1.73 -0.63
CA GLU A 28 5.39 1.54 -0.51
C GLU A 28 6.15 2.87 -0.70
N GLN A 29 5.81 3.64 -1.74
CA GLN A 29 6.42 4.93 -2.01
C GLN A 29 6.22 5.88 -0.82
N ARG A 30 5.03 5.89 -0.23
CA ARG A 30 4.73 6.71 0.95
C ARG A 30 5.56 6.29 2.16
N LEU A 31 5.72 4.99 2.41
CA LEU A 31 6.55 4.48 3.50
C LEU A 31 8.03 4.84 3.32
N ARG A 32 8.56 4.71 2.10
CA ARG A 32 9.93 5.14 1.78
C ARG A 32 10.13 6.63 2.04
N GLN A 33 9.14 7.47 1.69
CA GLN A 33 9.22 8.90 1.93
C GLN A 33 9.34 9.23 3.42
N PHE A 34 8.55 8.58 4.29
CA PHE A 34 8.65 8.76 5.74
C PHE A 34 10.05 8.45 6.29
N ILE A 35 10.69 7.39 5.79
CA ILE A 35 12.04 6.99 6.19
C ILE A 35 13.07 8.04 5.74
N VAL A 36 12.97 8.51 4.50
CA VAL A 36 13.87 9.54 3.96
C VAL A 36 13.75 10.84 4.75
N ASP A 37 12.52 11.30 4.98
CA ASP A 37 12.25 12.54 5.72
C ASP A 37 12.76 12.45 7.16
N ALA A 38 12.51 11.33 7.84
CA ALA A 38 12.99 11.12 9.20
C ALA A 38 14.52 11.11 9.26
N ARG A 39 15.19 10.47 8.29
CA ARG A 39 16.66 10.46 8.19
C ARG A 39 17.21 11.87 7.98
N ASP A 40 16.58 12.67 7.13
CA ASP A 40 17.00 14.04 6.85
C ASP A 40 16.84 14.94 8.08
N GLU A 41 15.76 14.77 8.85
CA GLU A 41 15.58 15.47 10.13
C GLU A 41 16.58 15.00 11.19
N LEU A 42 16.94 13.72 11.24
CA LEU A 42 18.03 13.22 12.11
C LEU A 42 19.38 13.81 11.72
N ALA A 43 19.70 13.89 10.43
CA ALA A 43 20.94 14.50 9.94
C ALA A 43 21.04 16.00 10.28
N ARG A 44 19.88 16.68 10.41
CA ARG A 44 19.77 18.08 10.85
C ARG A 44 19.80 18.24 12.38
N GLY A 45 19.84 17.15 13.15
CA GLY A 45 19.79 17.17 14.61
C GLY A 45 18.39 17.38 15.20
N ASN A 46 17.34 17.34 14.38
CA ASN A 46 15.96 17.55 14.79
C ASN A 46 15.31 16.24 15.28
N THR A 47 15.89 15.63 16.31
CA THR A 47 15.50 14.30 16.80
C THR A 47 14.02 14.19 17.18
N ALA A 48 13.45 15.22 17.82
CA ALA A 48 12.04 15.23 18.19
C ALA A 48 11.11 15.22 16.97
N LYS A 49 11.48 15.93 15.89
CA LYS A 49 10.71 15.99 14.65
C LYS A 49 10.81 14.66 13.90
N ALA A 50 12.00 14.06 13.84
CA ALA A 50 12.19 12.73 13.28
C ALA A 50 11.35 11.67 14.01
N LEU A 51 11.35 11.66 15.36
CA LEU A 51 10.50 10.77 16.16
C LEU A 51 9.00 10.96 15.87
N SER A 52 8.55 12.22 15.73
CA SER A 52 7.16 12.50 15.37
C SER A 52 6.81 11.96 13.97
N MET A 53 7.72 12.06 13.01
CA MET A 53 7.52 11.54 11.65
C MET A 53 7.48 10.01 11.63
N LEU A 54 8.32 9.35 12.43
CA LEU A 54 8.30 7.90 12.59
C LEU A 54 6.99 7.42 13.26
N ASN A 55 6.49 8.13 14.26
CA ASN A 55 5.18 7.83 14.84
C ASN A 55 4.03 7.99 13.83
N ALA A 56 4.09 9.00 12.97
CA ALA A 56 3.12 9.15 11.89
C ALA A 56 3.20 8.00 10.88
N ALA A 57 4.41 7.51 10.58
CA ALA A 57 4.61 6.35 9.71
C ALA A 57 4.04 5.06 10.33
N ILE A 58 4.22 4.84 11.63
CA ILE A 58 3.64 3.69 12.35
C ILE A 58 2.11 3.73 12.26
N ASN A 59 1.49 4.88 12.56
CA ASN A 59 0.04 5.03 12.43
C ASN A 59 -0.44 4.80 10.99
N TYR A 60 0.33 5.24 9.99
CA TYR A 60 0.02 5.01 8.59
C TYR A 60 0.04 3.52 8.23
N ILE A 61 0.99 2.75 8.80
CA ILE A 61 1.05 1.29 8.63
C ILE A 61 -0.18 0.63 9.27
N ASP A 62 -0.52 1.02 10.50
CA ASP A 62 -1.65 0.45 11.23
C ASP A 62 -2.98 0.71 10.52
N CYS A 63 -3.16 1.88 9.91
CA CYS A 63 -4.36 2.21 9.15
C CYS A 63 -4.47 1.51 7.78
N ALA A 64 -3.36 1.01 7.23
CA ALA A 64 -3.30 0.40 5.91
C ALA A 64 -3.28 -1.13 5.96
N ALA A 65 -3.85 -1.74 7.01
CA ALA A 65 -3.86 -3.18 7.22
C ALA A 65 -4.30 -3.97 5.97
N ASP A 66 -5.30 -3.49 5.22
CA ASP A 66 -5.83 -4.13 4.00
C ASP A 66 -4.78 -4.27 2.87
N VAL A 67 -3.86 -3.30 2.74
CA VAL A 67 -2.78 -3.31 1.73
C VAL A 67 -1.68 -4.30 2.10
N VAL A 68 -1.53 -4.61 3.40
CA VAL A 68 -0.47 -5.49 3.93
C VAL A 68 -0.96 -6.92 4.13
N THR A 69 -2.23 -7.12 4.46
CA THR A 69 -2.77 -8.45 4.77
C THR A 69 -3.20 -9.25 3.54
N GLY A 70 -3.14 -8.68 2.33
CA GLY A 70 -3.47 -9.37 1.08
C GLY A 70 -4.82 -10.08 1.21
N LYS A 71 -5.92 -9.31 1.12
CA LYS A 71 -7.30 -9.79 1.22
C LYS A 71 -7.41 -11.21 0.68
N GLU A 72 -7.70 -12.16 1.57
CA GLU A 72 -7.57 -13.60 1.34
C GLU A 72 -8.12 -14.01 -0.04
N ALA A 73 -7.21 -14.15 -1.01
CA ALA A 73 -7.49 -14.81 -2.27
C ALA A 73 -7.60 -16.31 -1.99
N GLY A 74 -8.73 -16.73 -1.44
CA GLY A 74 -8.93 -18.12 -1.05
C GLY A 74 -10.12 -18.39 -0.14
N SER A 75 -11.28 -17.76 -0.36
CA SER A 75 -12.53 -18.27 0.22
C SER A 75 -13.67 -18.22 -0.80
N SER A 76 -13.77 -19.31 -1.57
CA SER A 76 -15.05 -19.79 -2.10
C SER A 76 -15.11 -21.30 -1.84
N PRO A 77 -16.15 -21.83 -1.18
CA PRO A 77 -16.48 -23.25 -1.21
C PRO A 77 -17.05 -23.68 -2.56
#